data_AF-A0A8C6WZG9-F1
#
_entry.id   AF-A0A8C6WZG9-F1
#
_cell.length_a   1.000
_cell.length_b   1.000
_cell.length_c   1.000
_cell.angle_alpha   90.00
_cell.angle_beta   90.00
_cell.angle_gamma   90.00
#
_symmetry.space_group_name_H-M   'P 1'
#
loop_
_entity.id
_entity.type
_entity.pdbx_description
1 polymer ?
#
loop_
_entity_poly.entity_id
_entity_poly.type
_entity_poly.pdbx_seq_one_letter_code
_entity_poly.pdbx_strand_id
1 'polypeptide(L)'
;MKERTSILWQKVNKTNSVTLAWQRPPYDGGSKITGYSMERREPGGRWVKANFTNIIETGFTVSGLNQNEAYEFRVYAKNAVGSVSNPSLIAGPVTCVDISGETRYSLHKHTPSLSDRVPPITLCTF
;
A
#
# COMPACT_ATOMS: atom_id res chain seq x y z
N MET A 1 -25.44 13.14 0.81
CA MET A 1 -25.05 11.71 0.82
C MET A 1 -24.30 11.41 2.11
N LYS A 2 -24.61 10.33 2.83
CA LYS A 2 -23.93 9.98 4.11
C LYS A 2 -23.16 8.65 4.05
N GLU A 3 -23.56 7.73 3.19
CA GLU A 3 -22.91 6.41 3.09
C GLU A 3 -21.47 6.50 2.60
N ARG A 4 -20.59 5.72 3.23
CA ARG A 4 -19.14 5.77 2.98
C ARG A 4 -18.73 4.88 1.81
N THR A 5 -17.68 5.28 1.14
CA THR A 5 -16.86 4.38 0.30
C THR A 5 -16.00 3.49 1.19
N SER A 6 -15.54 2.34 0.69
CA SER A 6 -14.66 1.43 1.45
C SER A 6 -13.36 1.16 0.70
N ILE A 7 -12.22 1.43 1.35
CA ILE A 7 -10.91 1.01 0.85
C ILE A 7 -10.87 -0.52 0.88
N LEU A 8 -10.50 -1.12 -0.26
CA LEU A 8 -10.41 -2.57 -0.42
C LEU A 8 -8.99 -3.05 -0.16
N TRP A 9 -8.00 -2.35 -0.72
CA TRP A 9 -6.60 -2.68 -0.56
C TRP A 9 -5.71 -1.46 -0.77
N GLN A 10 -4.49 -1.59 -0.28
CA GLN A 10 -3.41 -0.64 -0.46
C GLN A 10 -2.12 -1.39 -0.77
N LYS A 11 -1.31 -0.87 -1.68
CA LYS A 11 -0.07 -1.49 -2.16
C LYS A 11 1.04 -0.45 -2.24
N VAL A 12 2.15 -0.70 -1.57
CA VAL A 12 3.40 0.06 -1.75
C VAL A 12 4.00 -0.30 -3.12
N ASN A 13 4.27 0.68 -3.98
CA ASN A 13 4.85 0.42 -5.31
C ASN A 13 6.35 0.74 -5.38
N LYS A 14 6.78 1.74 -4.62
CA LYS A 14 8.16 2.27 -4.54
C LYS A 14 8.38 2.78 -3.12
N THR A 15 9.59 3.22 -2.85
CA THR A 15 9.99 3.84 -1.57
C THR A 15 9.21 5.09 -1.17
N ASN A 16 8.39 5.68 -2.06
CA ASN A 16 7.69 6.94 -1.81
C ASN A 16 6.27 7.00 -2.40
N SER A 17 5.65 5.84 -2.68
CA SER A 17 4.32 5.82 -3.28
C SER A 17 3.49 4.61 -2.88
N VAL A 18 2.19 4.84 -2.71
CA VAL A 18 1.18 3.84 -2.35
C VAL A 18 0.00 3.95 -3.31
N THR A 19 -0.41 2.84 -3.94
CA THR A 19 -1.68 2.74 -4.64
C THR A 19 -2.75 2.23 -3.70
N LEU A 20 -3.91 2.89 -3.70
CA LEU A 20 -5.11 2.43 -3.03
C LEU A 20 -6.19 2.12 -4.05
N ALA A 21 -7.00 1.12 -3.77
CA ALA A 21 -8.27 0.91 -4.45
C ALA A 21 -9.41 0.79 -3.45
N TRP A 22 -10.59 1.19 -3.89
CA TRP A 22 -11.81 1.18 -3.08
C TRP A 22 -12.99 0.73 -3.92
N GLN A 23 -14.14 0.57 -3.27
CA GLN A 23 -15.41 0.33 -3.94
C GLN A 23 -16.33 1.53 -3.82
N ARG A 24 -17.27 1.67 -4.76
CA ARG A 24 -18.29 2.71 -4.68
C ARG A 24 -19.13 2.56 -3.40
N PRO A 25 -19.63 3.67 -2.84
CA PRO A 25 -20.58 3.64 -1.73
C PRO A 25 -21.87 2.90 -2.15
N PRO A 26 -22.53 2.17 -1.23
CA PRO A 26 -23.73 1.39 -1.53
C PRO A 26 -24.95 2.26 -1.91
N TYR A 27 -24.97 3.52 -1.47
CA TYR A 27 -26.00 4.50 -1.80
C TYR A 27 -25.39 5.87 -2.07
N ASP A 28 -25.72 6.45 -3.22
CA ASP A 28 -25.14 7.71 -3.71
C ASP A 28 -25.92 8.98 -3.29
N GLY A 29 -26.99 8.80 -2.51
CA GLY A 29 -27.86 9.90 -2.09
C GLY A 29 -28.85 10.36 -3.16
N GLY A 30 -29.12 9.53 -4.19
CA GLY A 30 -30.05 9.85 -5.28
C GLY A 30 -29.42 10.66 -6.41
N SER A 31 -28.09 10.65 -6.53
CA SER A 31 -27.35 11.37 -7.57
C SER A 31 -26.03 10.69 -7.85
N LYS A 32 -25.70 10.53 -9.14
CA LYS A 32 -24.50 9.79 -9.58
C LYS A 32 -23.22 10.28 -8.90
N ILE A 33 -22.34 9.35 -8.53
CA ILE A 33 -20.97 9.66 -8.10
C ILE A 33 -20.19 10.23 -9.28
N THR A 34 -19.56 11.39 -9.08
CA THR A 34 -18.75 12.11 -10.06
C THR A 34 -17.25 12.06 -9.76
N GLY A 35 -16.87 11.55 -8.60
CA GLY A 35 -15.47 11.29 -8.28
C GLY A 35 -15.22 11.13 -6.79
N TYR A 36 -13.95 11.18 -6.44
CA TYR A 36 -13.44 10.91 -5.11
C TYR A 36 -12.35 11.91 -4.72
N SER A 37 -12.18 12.09 -3.42
CA SER A 37 -11.04 12.78 -2.84
C SER A 37 -10.41 11.93 -1.76
N MET A 38 -9.10 12.05 -1.60
CA MET A 38 -8.30 11.27 -0.68
C MET A 38 -7.55 12.20 0.27
N GLU A 39 -7.46 11.77 1.52
CA GLU A 39 -6.61 12.42 2.51
C GLU A 39 -5.63 11.41 3.09
N ARG A 40 -4.47 11.92 3.50
CA ARG A 40 -3.43 11.18 4.20
C ARG A 40 -3.14 11.83 5.55
N ARG A 41 -2.58 11.05 6.46
CA ARG A 41 -2.13 11.52 7.78
C ARG A 41 -0.89 10.75 8.22
N GLU A 42 0.08 11.47 8.78
CA GLU A 42 1.25 10.92 9.50
C GLU A 42 0.88 10.63 10.96
N PRO A 43 1.64 9.80 11.70
CA PRO A 43 1.27 9.40 13.05
C PRO A 43 1.28 10.64 13.97
N GLY A 44 0.15 10.91 14.62
CA GLY A 44 -0.04 12.12 15.43
C GLY A 44 -0.22 13.43 14.62
N GLY A 45 -0.18 13.36 13.30
CA GLY A 45 -0.39 14.50 12.41
C GLY A 45 -1.86 14.85 12.18
N ARG A 46 -2.08 15.85 11.32
CA ARG A 46 -3.42 16.22 10.83
C ARG A 46 -3.70 15.56 9.48
N TRP A 47 -4.98 15.37 9.17
CA TRP A 47 -5.40 14.97 7.83
C TRP A 47 -5.09 16.07 6.82
N VAL A 48 -4.44 15.71 5.72
CA VAL A 48 -4.12 16.59 4.60
C VAL A 48 -4.55 15.95 3.28
N LYS A 49 -4.94 16.75 2.30
CA LYS A 49 -5.32 16.22 0.97
C LYS A 49 -4.13 15.51 0.32
N ALA A 50 -4.39 14.31 -0.20
CA ALA A 50 -3.42 13.49 -0.91
C ALA A 50 -3.53 13.65 -2.45
N ASN A 51 -4.59 14.29 -2.93
CA ASN A 51 -4.83 14.55 -4.35
C ASN A 51 -5.17 16.04 -4.60
N PHE A 52 -4.74 16.55 -5.76
CA PHE A 52 -5.02 17.92 -6.20
C PHE A 52 -6.25 18.01 -7.14
N THR A 53 -6.51 16.94 -7.89
CA THR A 53 -7.59 16.86 -8.89
C THR A 53 -8.63 15.83 -8.47
N ASN A 54 -9.86 15.97 -8.97
CA ASN A 54 -10.93 15.01 -8.70
C ASN A 54 -10.56 13.63 -9.27
N ILE A 55 -10.62 12.59 -8.43
CA ILE A 55 -10.32 11.22 -8.84
C ILE A 55 -11.58 10.62 -9.45
N ILE A 56 -11.53 10.21 -10.71
CA ILE A 56 -12.71 9.66 -11.42
C ILE A 56 -12.88 8.16 -11.17
N GLU A 57 -11.75 7.45 -11.09
CA GLU A 57 -11.72 6.01 -10.90
C GLU A 57 -11.83 5.60 -9.42
N THR A 58 -11.99 4.31 -9.17
CA THR A 58 -11.99 3.72 -7.83
C THR A 58 -10.59 3.23 -7.42
N GLY A 59 -9.58 4.00 -7.80
CA GLY A 59 -8.18 3.75 -7.48
C GLY A 59 -7.33 4.99 -7.69
N PHE A 60 -6.28 5.14 -6.88
CA PHE A 60 -5.36 6.27 -6.99
C PHE A 60 -4.00 5.95 -6.37
N THR A 61 -2.94 6.45 -6.99
CA THR A 61 -1.56 6.35 -6.47
C THR A 61 -1.16 7.67 -5.82
N VAL A 62 -0.97 7.64 -4.51
CA VAL A 62 -0.35 8.74 -3.77
C VAL A 62 1.17 8.62 -3.91
N SER A 63 1.82 9.71 -4.30
CA SER A 63 3.27 9.83 -4.45
C SER A 63 3.83 10.91 -3.52
N GLY A 64 5.16 11.01 -3.44
CA GLY A 64 5.83 12.02 -2.62
C GLY A 64 5.70 11.75 -1.11
N LEU A 65 5.60 10.48 -0.74
CA LEU A 65 5.61 10.04 0.65
C LEU A 65 7.06 9.91 1.14
N ASN A 66 7.32 10.24 2.40
CA ASN A 66 8.64 10.07 3.01
C ASN A 66 8.88 8.58 3.32
N GLN A 67 10.13 8.16 3.17
CA GLN A 67 10.56 6.83 3.57
C GLN A 67 10.51 6.67 5.09
N ASN A 68 10.21 5.46 5.55
CA ASN A 68 10.16 5.08 6.96
C ASN A 68 9.11 5.84 7.81
N GLU A 69 8.25 6.63 7.17
CA GLU A 69 7.07 7.22 7.81
C GLU A 69 5.84 6.37 7.54
N ALA A 70 5.04 6.18 8.59
CA ALA A 70 3.76 5.48 8.50
C ALA A 70 2.65 6.46 8.09
N TYR A 71 1.87 6.10 7.08
CA TYR A 71 0.75 6.91 6.59
C TYR A 71 -0.56 6.16 6.76
N GLU A 72 -1.58 6.88 7.21
CA GLU A 72 -2.97 6.46 7.16
C GLU A 72 -3.69 7.18 6.03
N PHE A 73 -4.65 6.52 5.41
CA PHE A 73 -5.42 7.06 4.29
C PHE A 73 -6.92 6.92 4.53
N ARG A 74 -7.67 7.90 4.02
CA ARG A 74 -9.12 7.84 3.93
C ARG A 74 -9.62 8.41 2.61
N VAL A 75 -10.74 7.90 2.13
CA VAL A 75 -11.35 8.27 0.85
C VAL A 75 -12.77 8.78 1.07
N TYR A 76 -13.16 9.76 0.27
CA TYR A 76 -14.49 10.36 0.23
C TYR A 76 -15.07 10.24 -1.17
N ALA A 77 -16.37 9.98 -1.27
CA ALA A 77 -17.10 10.04 -2.53
C ALA A 77 -17.76 11.41 -2.70
N LYS A 78 -17.80 11.91 -3.94
CA LYS A 78 -18.48 13.13 -4.33
C LYS A 78 -19.52 12.82 -5.41
N ASN A 79 -20.73 13.33 -5.26
CA ASN A 79 -21.79 13.17 -6.26
C ASN A 79 -22.03 14.43 -7.09
N ALA A 80 -22.87 14.30 -8.13
CA ALA A 80 -23.13 15.35 -9.11
C ALA A 80 -23.78 16.62 -8.53
N VAL A 81 -24.47 16.51 -7.40
CA VAL A 81 -25.04 17.66 -6.69
C VAL A 81 -24.03 18.33 -5.75
N GLY A 82 -22.79 17.85 -5.72
CA GLY A 82 -21.71 18.40 -4.90
C GLY A 82 -21.67 17.89 -3.45
N SER A 83 -22.55 16.95 -3.07
CA SER A 83 -22.48 16.32 -1.74
C SER A 83 -21.25 15.44 -1.62
N VAL A 84 -20.64 15.45 -0.43
CA VAL A 84 -19.50 14.59 -0.06
C VAL A 84 -19.96 13.58 0.99
N SER A 85 -19.53 12.32 0.87
CA SER A 85 -19.84 11.25 1.82
C SER A 85 -19.15 11.44 3.17
N ASN A 86 -19.50 10.61 4.16
CA ASN A 86 -18.61 10.34 5.29
C ASN A 86 -17.28 9.73 4.78
N PRO A 87 -16.16 9.90 5.52
CA PRO A 87 -14.91 9.25 5.17
C PRO A 87 -15.07 7.72 5.19
N SER A 88 -14.27 7.05 4.36
CA SER A 88 -14.02 5.62 4.51
C SER A 88 -13.50 5.33 5.92
N LEU A 89 -13.55 4.06 6.31
CA LEU A 89 -12.67 3.60 7.37
C LEU A 89 -11.21 3.82 6.93
N ILE A 90 -10.33 4.05 7.90
CA ILE A 90 -8.91 4.11 7.63
C ILE A 90 -8.44 2.71 7.23
N ALA A 91 -7.59 2.64 6.22
CA ALA A 91 -6.76 1.46 6.07
C ALA A 91 -5.66 1.50 7.15
N GLY A 92 -5.20 0.33 7.61
CA GLY A 92 -4.11 0.26 8.58
C GLY A 92 -2.87 1.03 8.08
N PRO A 93 -1.98 1.46 8.99
CA PRO A 93 -0.83 2.30 8.61
C PRO A 93 0.05 1.62 7.56
N VAL A 94 0.52 2.41 6.58
CA VAL A 94 1.45 1.97 5.52
C VAL A 94 2.76 2.71 5.67
N THR A 95 3.85 1.97 5.79
CA THR A 95 5.20 2.53 5.77
C THR A 95 5.84 2.30 4.41
N CYS A 96 6.34 3.37 3.79
CA CYS A 96 7.11 3.24 2.56
C CYS A 96 8.57 2.89 2.91
N VAL A 97 8.98 1.64 2.66
CA VAL A 97 10.36 1.18 2.88
C VAL A 97 11.00 0.79 1.56
N ASP A 98 12.33 0.87 1.49
CA ASP A 98 13.09 0.38 0.34
C ASP A 98 13.19 -1.13 0.33
N ILE A 99 12.16 -1.76 -0.22
CA ILE A 99 12.12 -3.20 -0.44
C ILE A 99 13.09 -3.65 -1.55
N SER A 100 13.75 -2.72 -2.27
CA SER A 100 14.68 -3.09 -3.34
C SER A 100 15.98 -3.75 -2.83
N GLY A 101 16.29 -3.57 -1.54
CA GLY A 101 17.43 -4.26 -0.89
C GLY A 101 17.14 -5.69 -0.43
N GLU A 102 15.88 -6.06 -0.22
CA GLU A 102 15.54 -7.27 0.55
C GLU A 102 15.50 -8.57 -0.28
N THR A 103 15.55 -8.49 -1.62
CA THR A 103 15.68 -9.69 -2.48
C THR A 103 17.12 -10.26 -2.51
N ARG A 104 18.08 -9.69 -1.76
CA ARG A 104 19.50 -10.10 -1.82
C ARG A 104 20.12 -10.54 -0.49
N TYR A 105 19.41 -10.45 0.63
CA TYR A 105 19.90 -10.92 1.94
C TYR A 105 19.40 -12.31 2.35
N SER A 106 18.85 -13.12 1.43
CA SER A 106 18.56 -14.55 1.68
C SER A 106 19.35 -15.50 0.79
N LEU A 107 20.52 -15.08 0.31
CA LEU A 107 21.60 -16.03 0.01
C LEU A 107 22.28 -16.33 1.34
N HIS A 108 21.72 -17.28 2.08
CA HIS A 108 22.45 -17.93 3.18
C HIS A 108 23.79 -18.40 2.60
N LYS A 109 24.87 -17.72 2.98
CA LYS A 109 26.21 -18.26 2.81
C LYS A 109 26.35 -19.44 3.76
N HIS A 110 25.84 -20.60 3.37
CA HIS A 110 26.42 -21.84 3.84
C HIS A 110 27.79 -21.96 3.17
N THR A 111 28.82 -21.43 3.82
CA THR A 111 30.16 -22.02 3.69
C THR A 111 30.03 -23.46 4.18
N PRO A 112 30.26 -24.48 3.33
CA PRO A 112 30.36 -25.85 3.83
C PRO A 112 31.56 -25.90 4.79
N SER A 113 31.34 -26.37 6.02
CA SER A 113 32.43 -26.68 6.94
C SER A 113 33.25 -27.84 6.37
N LEU A 114 34.56 -27.85 6.66
CA LEU A 114 35.50 -28.90 6.21
C LEU A 114 35.16 -30.33 6.71
N SER A 115 34.10 -30.50 7.49
CA SER A 115 33.57 -31.78 7.98
C SER A 115 32.86 -32.63 6.92
N ASP A 116 32.40 -32.03 5.80
CA ASP A 116 31.56 -32.74 4.82
C ASP A 116 32.36 -33.37 3.67
N ARG A 117 33.69 -33.37 3.75
CA ARG A 117 34.52 -34.14 2.81
C ARG A 117 34.58 -35.59 3.26
N VAL A 118 33.66 -36.41 2.77
CA VAL A 118 33.87 -37.87 2.72
C VAL A 118 35.11 -38.12 1.87
N PRO A 119 36.20 -38.71 2.39
CA PRO A 119 37.34 -39.07 1.54
C PRO A 119 36.90 -40.17 0.55
N PRO A 120 37.45 -40.20 -0.68
CA PRO A 120 37.19 -41.32 -1.58
C PRO A 120 37.62 -42.61 -0.90
N ILE A 121 36.71 -43.60 -0.83
CA ILE A 121 37.06 -44.96 -0.44
C ILE A 121 37.98 -45.48 -1.55
N THR A 122 39.28 -45.53 -1.27
CA THR A 122 40.23 -46.27 -2.08
C THR A 122 39.88 -47.75 -1.98
N LEU A 123 39.24 -48.30 -3.02
CA LEU A 123 39.17 -49.74 -3.19
C LEU A 123 40.56 -50.21 -3.66
N CYS A 124 41.36 -50.74 -2.73
CA CYS A 124 42.54 -51.52 -3.12
C CYS A 124 42.06 -52.83 -3.77
N THR A 125 42.62 -53.11 -4.94
CA THR A 125 42.46 -54.29 -5.78
C THR A 125 42.86 -55.61 -5.12
N PHE A 126 42.18 -56.69 -5.51
CA PHE A 126 42.81 -57.95 -5.93
C PHE A 126 42.17 -58.42 -7.23
#